data_AF-A0A127SGS4-F1
#
_entry.id   AF-A0A127SGS4-F1
#
_cell.length_a   1.000
_cell.length_b   1.000
_cell.length_c   1.000
_cell.angle_alpha   90.00
_cell.angle_beta   90.00
_cell.angle_gamma   90.00
#
_symmetry.space_group_name_H-M   'P 1'
#
loop_
_entity.id
_entity.type
_entity.pdbx_description
1 polymer ?
#
loop_
_entity_poly.entity_id
_entity_poly.type
_entity_poly.pdbx_seq_one_letter_code
_entity_poly.pdbx_strand_id
1 'polypeptide(L)' 'SEEVLMIKVKDDGQMQGVRDAINRRLENRKNDFDGYAPKQVQLLDSAQLKVRGDYIFLAVAPKADEYRAAFSKSL' A
#
# COMPACT_ATOMS: atom_id res chain seq x y z
N SER A 1 9.79 7.62 -6.07
CA SER A 1 9.97 7.71 -4.60
C SER A 1 9.51 6.41 -3.99
N GLU A 2 9.96 6.10 -2.78
CA GLU A 2 9.45 4.95 -2.01
C GLU A 2 8.44 5.46 -0.97
N GLU A 3 7.37 4.70 -0.76
CA GLU A 3 6.35 4.98 0.25
C GLU A 3 6.03 3.70 1.00
N VAL A 4 6.15 3.74 2.33
CA VAL A 4 5.81 2.62 3.22
C VAL A 4 4.97 3.17 4.36
N LEU A 5 3.82 2.56 4.62
CA LEU A 5 2.91 2.93 5.70
C LEU A 5 2.56 1.70 6.55
N MET A 6 2.41 1.95 7.85
CA MET A 6 1.82 1.02 8.79
C MET A 6 0.73 1.76 9.57
N ILE A 7 -0.49 1.24 9.54
CA ILE A 7 -1.66 1.87 10.13
C ILE A 7 -2.26 0.89 11.12
N LYS A 8 -2.44 1.31 12.37
CA LYS A 8 -3.24 0.59 13.36
C LYS A 8 -4.67 1.13 13.30
N VAL A 9 -5.65 0.24 13.13
CA VAL A 9 -7.07 0.59 13.20
C VAL A 9 -7.64 0.21 14.56
N LYS A 10 -8.76 0.85 14.91
CA LYS A 10 -9.46 0.65 16.18
C LYS A 10 -10.37 -0.57 16.16
N ASP A 11 -11.00 -0.83 15.01
CA ASP A 11 -12.01 -1.87 14.81
C ASP A 11 -12.16 -2.23 13.32
N ASP A 12 -12.95 -3.26 13.05
CA ASP A 12 -13.22 -3.77 11.70
C ASP A 12 -13.94 -2.76 10.80
N GLY A 13 -14.75 -1.86 11.38
CA GLY A 13 -15.41 -0.81 10.61
C GLY A 13 -14.40 0.18 10.05
N GLN A 14 -13.44 0.60 10.88
CA GLN A 14 -12.35 1.45 10.46
C GLN A 14 -11.39 0.74 9.50
N MET A 15 -11.18 -0.57 9.65
CA MET A 15 -10.38 -1.39 8.72
C MET A 15 -10.84 -1.20 7.27
N GLN A 16 -12.14 -1.38 7.01
CA GLN A 16 -12.68 -1.26 5.66
C GLN A 16 -12.50 0.17 5.11
N GLY A 17 -12.84 1.19 5.89
CA GLY A 17 -12.70 2.59 5.47
C GLY A 17 -11.25 2.98 5.13
N VAL A 18 -10.27 2.50 5.90
CA VAL A 18 -8.86 2.77 5.62
C VAL A 18 -8.40 2.03 4.35
N ARG A 19 -8.85 0.80 4.12
CA ARG A 19 -8.52 0.07 2.89
C ARG A 19 -9.07 0.76 1.65
N ASP A 20 -10.30 1.23 1.71
CA ASP A 20 -10.93 1.96 0.60
C ASP A 20 -10.21 3.28 0.31
N ALA A 21 -9.82 4.01 1.35
CA ALA A 21 -9.02 5.22 1.21
C ALA A 21 -7.64 4.95 0.57
N ILE A 22 -6.98 3.84 0.95
CA ILE A 22 -5.71 3.42 0.34
C ILE A 22 -5.90 3.07 -1.14
N ASN A 23 -6.91 2.27 -1.48
CA ASN A 23 -7.16 1.88 -2.87
C ASN A 23 -7.45 3.10 -3.74
N ARG A 24 -8.31 4.01 -3.27
CA ARG A 24 -8.60 5.27 -3.98
C ARG A 24 -7.36 6.13 -4.17
N ARG A 25 -6.47 6.17 -3.18
CA ARG A 25 -5.18 6.87 -3.30
C ARG A 25 -4.28 6.24 -4.36
N LEU A 26 -4.18 4.92 -4.41
CA LEU A 26 -3.40 4.21 -5.42
C LEU A 26 -3.95 4.45 -6.83
N GLU A 27 -5.26 4.39 -7.00
CA GLU A 27 -5.93 4.70 -8.28
C GLU A 27 -5.68 6.14 -8.73
N ASN A 28 -5.90 7.12 -7.85
CA ASN A 28 -5.64 8.53 -8.16
C ASN A 28 -4.18 8.73 -8.58
N ARG A 29 -3.22 8.13 -7.87
CA ARG A 29 -1.80 8.21 -8.22
C ARG A 29 -1.49 7.56 -9.57
N LYS A 30 -2.14 6.45 -9.91
CA LYS A 30 -1.96 5.82 -11.23
C LYS A 30 -2.46 6.75 -12.33
N ASN A 31 -3.65 7.33 -12.17
CA ASN A 31 -4.21 8.31 -13.10
C ASN A 31 -3.31 9.54 -13.22
N ASP A 32 -2.77 10.01 -12.09
CA ASP A 32 -1.86 11.14 -12.07
C ASP A 32 -0.61 10.86 -12.90
N PHE A 33 -0.12 9.61 -13.01
CA PHE A 33 1.12 9.24 -13.72
C PHE A 33 0.89 8.61 -15.10
N ASP A 34 -0.37 8.36 -15.46
CA ASP A 34 -0.71 7.69 -16.71
C ASP A 34 -0.29 8.56 -17.91
N GLY A 35 0.28 7.90 -18.93
CA GLY A 35 0.76 8.55 -20.15
C GLY A 35 2.11 9.28 -20.09
N TYR A 36 2.71 9.52 -18.91
CA TYR A 36 4.02 10.21 -18.85
C TYR A 36 5.05 9.62 -17.87
N ALA A 37 4.66 8.75 -16.94
CA ALA A 37 5.58 8.13 -15.98
C ALA A 37 5.34 6.61 -15.83
N PRO A 38 5.60 5.81 -16.88
CA PRO A 38 5.27 4.37 -16.89
C PRO A 38 5.97 3.57 -15.79
N LYS A 39 7.19 3.98 -15.39
CA LYS A 39 7.91 3.35 -14.26
C LYS A 39 7.21 3.59 -12.92
N GLN A 40 6.58 4.76 -12.72
CA GLN A 40 5.82 5.03 -11.48
C GLN A 40 4.51 4.24 -11.45
N VAL A 41 3.84 4.10 -12.60
CA VAL A 41 2.63 3.27 -12.73
C VAL A 41 2.95 1.80 -12.38
N GLN A 42 4.04 1.24 -12.92
CA GLN A 42 4.47 -0.13 -12.59
C GLN A 42 4.77 -0.32 -11.09
N LEU A 43 5.37 0.68 -10.44
CA LEU A 43 5.60 0.63 -8.98
C LEU A 43 4.29 0.65 -8.19
N LEU A 44 3.29 1.41 -8.65
CA LEU A 44 1.95 1.46 -8.06
C LEU A 44 1.15 0.18 -8.29
N ASP A 45 1.34 -0.48 -9.44
CA ASP A 45 0.75 -1.80 -9.73
C ASP A 45 1.37 -2.90 -8.87
N SER A 46 2.66 -2.77 -8.56
CA SER A 46 3.41 -3.71 -7.71
C SER A 46 3.26 -3.43 -6.21
N ALA A 47 2.38 -2.50 -5.83
CA ALA A 47 2.17 -2.10 -4.45
C ALA A 47 1.74 -3.29 -3.59
N GLN A 48 2.36 -3.43 -2.42
CA GLN A 48 2.05 -4.49 -1.46
C GLN A 48 1.13 -3.97 -0.37
N LEU A 49 -0.14 -4.39 -0.38
CA LEU A 49 -1.10 -4.14 0.69
C LEU A 49 -1.33 -5.42 1.49
N LYS A 50 -1.11 -5.39 2.80
CA LYS A 50 -1.34 -6.53 3.70
C LYS A 50 -2.07 -6.11 4.96
N VAL A 51 -3.00 -6.96 5.40
CA VAL A 51 -3.66 -6.84 6.70
C VAL A 51 -3.18 -7.96 7.62
N ARG A 52 -2.92 -7.62 8.88
CA ARG A 52 -2.56 -8.56 9.94
C ARG A 52 -3.12 -8.07 11.28
N GLY A 53 -4.16 -8.74 11.78
CA GLY A 53 -4.94 -8.24 12.92
C GLY A 53 -5.42 -6.82 12.64
N ASP A 54 -5.24 -5.92 13.60
CA ASP A 54 -5.68 -4.52 13.50
C ASP A 54 -4.67 -3.62 12.76
N TYR A 55 -3.71 -4.22 12.05
CA TYR A 55 -2.69 -3.48 11.30
C TYR A 55 -2.86 -3.64 9.80
N ILE A 56 -2.71 -2.53 9.10
CA ILE A 56 -2.61 -2.44 7.64
C ILE A 56 -1.20 -1.99 7.29
N PHE A 57 -0.55 -2.74 6.41
CA PHE A 57 0.74 -2.43 5.82
C PHE A 57 0.56 -2.11 4.33
N LEU A 58 1.16 -1.01 3.88
CA LEU A 58 1.25 -0.65 2.47
C LEU A 58 2.72 -0.37 2.12
N ALA A 59 3.22 -0.92 1.02
CA ALA A 59 4.49 -0.53 0.42
C ALA A 59 4.35 -0.29 -1.08
N VAL A 60 4.79 0.88 -1.53
CA VAL A 60 4.99 1.25 -2.94
C VAL A 60 6.47 1.55 -3.09
N ALA A 61 7.24 0.52 -3.46
CA ALA A 61 8.69 0.59 -3.55
C ALA A 61 9.21 -0.51 -4.48
N PRO A 62 10.41 -0.35 -5.08
CA PRO A 62 11.06 -1.40 -5.85
C PRO A 62 11.21 -2.72 -5.06
N LYS A 63 11.35 -2.63 -3.73
CA LYS A 63 11.52 -3.76 -2.81
C LYS A 63 10.26 -4.03 -1.96
N ALA A 64 9.08 -3.65 -2.43
CA ALA A 64 7.85 -3.77 -1.65
C ALA A 64 7.58 -5.20 -1.13
N ASP A 65 7.94 -6.23 -1.90
CA ASP A 65 7.84 -7.63 -1.48
C ASP A 65 8.76 -7.99 -0.32
N GLU A 66 10.00 -7.49 -0.32
CA GLU A 66 10.93 -7.69 0.81
C GLU A 66 10.39 -7.03 2.08
N TYR A 67 9.84 -5.83 1.96
CA TYR A 67 9.24 -5.10 3.08
C TYR A 67 8.01 -5.84 3.62
N ARG A 68 7.14 -6.34 2.74
CA ARG A 68 5.98 -7.17 3.12
C ARG A 68 6.42 -8.45 3.84
N ALA A 69 7.48 -9.09 3.35
CA ALA A 69 8.02 -10.30 3.96
C ALA A 69 8.59 -10.02 5.36
N ALA A 70 9.31 -8.90 5.53
CA ALA A 70 9.80 -8.46 6.85
C ALA A 70 8.63 -8.20 7.82
N PHE A 71 7.60 -7.46 7.40
CA PHE A 71 6.39 -7.22 8.19
C PHE A 71 5.68 -8.52 8.59
N SER A 72 5.60 -9.49 7.67
CA SER A 72 4.97 -10.78 7.93
C SER A 72 5.75 -11.63 8.95
N LYS A 73 7.05 -11.38 9.14
CA LYS A 73 7.91 -12.11 10.08
C LYS A 73 8.03 -11.44 11.46
N SER A 74 7.77 -10.13 11.57
CA SER A 74 8.10 -9.34 12.76
C SER A 74 7.00 -9.22 13.82
N LEU A 75 5.76 -9.61 13.49
CA LEU A 75 4.65 -9.71 14.44
C LEU A 75 4.34 -11.18 14.76
#